data_AF-A0A9D6R8R0-F1
#
_entry.id   AF-A0A9D6R8R0-F1
#
_cell.length_a   1.000
_cell.length_b   1.000
_cell.length_c   1.000
_cell.angle_alpha   90.00
_cell.angle_beta   90.00
_cell.angle_gamma   90.00
#
_symmetry.space_group_name_H-M   'P 1'
#
loop_
_entity.id
_entity.type
_entity.pdbx_description
1 polymer ?
#
loop_
_entity_poly.entity_id
_entity_poly.type
_entity_poly.pdbx_seq_one_letter_code
_entity_poly.pdbx_strand_id
1 'polypeptide(L)'
;MVRKPLTQRSLIVTAKAFCLESHIYPELFGVTDGKAIGTFIEHKFQERLQGQYGTEIGSSALGVDLPSVETDIKVTSIRQPQSSCPFRSARQKVYGLGYNLLLFVYDKDDSRRDRTAKLTFVSSAFIDKSRTSDYQTTRGILEILSRNGNHDDIVAFLTDRNLPGDEIVYNALADEIVQTPPVLGYLTISNALQWRLQYSRIVNLTEAVSGIEKIV
;
A
#
# COMPACT_ATOMS: atom_id res chain seq x y z
N MET A 1 9.46 -16.77 28.03
CA MET A 1 9.20 -17.59 26.82
C MET A 1 9.60 -16.76 25.60
N VAL A 2 10.41 -17.33 24.70
CA VAL A 2 10.77 -16.66 23.44
C VAL A 2 9.55 -16.70 22.52
N ARG A 3 9.04 -15.53 22.13
CA ARG A 3 7.91 -15.43 21.19
C ARG A 3 8.36 -15.85 19.78
N LYS A 4 7.48 -16.50 19.02
CA LYS A 4 7.78 -16.95 17.64
C LYS A 4 8.06 -15.75 16.73
N PRO A 5 8.99 -15.84 15.76
CA PRO A 5 9.19 -14.75 14.79
C PRO A 5 7.96 -14.52 13.92
N LEU A 6 7.73 -13.26 13.55
CA LEU A 6 6.70 -12.87 12.59
C LEU A 6 7.14 -13.26 11.16
N THR A 7 6.23 -13.87 10.42
CA THR A 7 6.36 -14.19 8.99
C THR A 7 5.24 -13.52 8.21
N GLN A 8 5.40 -13.35 6.89
CA GLN A 8 4.32 -12.82 6.04
C GLN A 8 3.04 -13.67 6.16
N ARG A 9 3.16 -15.00 6.15
CA ARG A 9 2.00 -15.90 6.32
C ARG A 9 1.29 -15.68 7.66
N SER A 10 2.04 -15.60 8.76
CA SER A 10 1.43 -15.35 10.08
C SER A 10 0.85 -13.94 10.18
N LEU A 11 1.46 -12.94 9.54
CA LEU A 11 0.93 -11.59 9.43
C LEU A 11 -0.45 -11.59 8.76
N ILE A 12 -0.57 -12.25 7.62
CA ILE A 12 -1.83 -12.34 6.85
C ILE A 12 -2.90 -13.07 7.65
N VAL A 13 -2.57 -14.19 8.30
CA VAL A 13 -3.49 -14.93 9.16
C VAL A 13 -3.96 -14.07 10.34
N THR A 14 -3.04 -13.37 11.01
CA THR A 14 -3.38 -12.48 12.12
C THR A 14 -4.21 -11.28 11.65
N ALA A 15 -3.94 -10.71 10.48
CA ALA A 15 -4.72 -9.65 9.86
C ALA A 15 -6.14 -10.10 9.53
N LYS A 16 -6.30 -11.31 8.98
CA LYS A 16 -7.62 -11.91 8.73
C LYS A 16 -8.43 -12.04 10.02
N ALA A 17 -7.82 -12.59 11.06
CA ALA A 17 -8.48 -12.74 12.35
C ALA A 17 -8.87 -11.38 12.94
N PHE A 18 -7.98 -10.39 12.85
CA PHE A 18 -8.26 -9.01 13.28
C PHE A 18 -9.45 -8.43 12.51
N CYS A 19 -9.50 -8.51 11.18
CA CYS A 19 -10.62 -7.95 10.41
C CYS A 19 -12.00 -8.55 10.73
N LEU A 20 -12.04 -9.80 11.20
CA LEU A 20 -13.29 -10.50 11.53
C LEU A 20 -13.80 -10.20 12.95
N GLU A 21 -13.01 -9.52 13.77
CA GLU A 21 -13.38 -9.17 15.13
C GLU A 21 -14.39 -8.01 15.20
N SER A 22 -15.10 -7.94 16.31
CA SER A 22 -15.99 -6.82 16.58
C SER A 22 -15.18 -5.62 17.08
N HIS A 23 -15.03 -4.62 16.22
CA HIS A 23 -14.32 -3.38 16.53
C HIS A 23 -15.29 -2.28 16.94
N ILE A 24 -15.56 -2.16 18.24
CA ILE A 24 -16.42 -1.13 18.82
C ILE A 24 -15.60 -0.32 19.83
N TYR A 25 -15.49 0.99 19.60
CA TYR A 25 -14.60 1.87 20.35
C TYR A 25 -15.31 3.17 20.76
N PRO A 26 -15.52 3.42 22.07
CA PRO A 26 -15.96 4.71 22.58
C PRO A 26 -15.04 5.87 22.18
N GLU A 27 -13.72 5.64 22.12
CA GLU A 27 -12.68 6.63 21.86
C GLU A 27 -12.76 7.23 20.45
N LEU A 28 -13.39 6.52 19.51
CA LEU A 28 -13.54 6.94 18.13
C LEU A 28 -14.92 7.57 17.84
N PHE A 29 -15.82 7.63 18.81
CA PHE A 29 -17.14 8.23 18.62
C PHE A 29 -17.02 9.72 18.26
N GLY A 30 -17.62 10.14 17.14
CA GLY A 30 -17.55 11.51 16.65
C GLY A 30 -16.21 11.88 16.00
N VAL A 31 -15.20 11.02 16.02
CA VAL A 31 -13.93 11.26 15.31
C VAL A 31 -14.14 11.09 13.81
N THR A 32 -13.78 12.11 13.05
CA THR A 32 -13.86 12.13 11.58
C THR A 32 -12.51 12.24 10.89
N ASP A 33 -11.43 12.51 11.64
CA ASP A 33 -10.08 12.53 11.09
C ASP A 33 -9.63 11.10 10.75
N GLY A 34 -9.56 10.82 9.44
CA GLY A 34 -9.15 9.52 8.93
C GLY A 34 -7.74 9.11 9.33
N LYS A 35 -6.84 10.09 9.56
CA LYS A 35 -5.47 9.82 10.04
C LYS A 35 -5.51 9.34 11.49
N ALA A 36 -6.26 10.03 12.36
CA ALA A 36 -6.39 9.64 13.76
C ALA A 36 -6.98 8.23 13.91
N ILE A 37 -8.03 7.92 13.14
CA ILE A 37 -8.63 6.58 13.12
C ILE A 37 -7.64 5.54 12.56
N GLY A 38 -6.92 5.89 11.49
CA GLY A 38 -5.91 5.02 10.88
C GLY A 38 -4.80 4.65 11.86
N THR A 39 -4.21 5.65 12.53
CA THR A 39 -3.18 5.46 13.57
C THR A 39 -3.71 4.62 14.74
N PHE A 40 -4.97 4.80 15.15
CA PHE A 40 -5.57 3.97 16.20
C PHE A 40 -5.62 2.49 15.81
N ILE A 41 -6.09 2.19 14.59
CA ILE A 41 -6.17 0.81 14.07
C ILE A 41 -4.78 0.21 13.92
N GLU A 42 -3.82 0.97 13.40
CA GLU A 42 -2.42 0.57 13.24
C GLU A 42 -1.82 0.17 14.57
N HIS A 43 -1.91 1.02 15.60
CA HIS A 43 -1.43 0.70 16.95
C HIS A 43 -2.13 -0.53 17.54
N LYS A 44 -3.45 -0.67 17.37
CA LYS A 44 -4.19 -1.86 17.85
C LYS A 44 -3.70 -3.15 17.20
N PHE A 45 -3.43 -3.11 15.90
CA PHE A 45 -2.93 -4.28 15.20
C PHE A 45 -1.47 -4.59 15.59
N GLN A 46 -0.64 -3.56 15.74
CA GLN A 46 0.73 -3.66 16.24
C GLN A 46 0.81 -4.26 17.65
N GLU A 47 -0.04 -3.81 18.58
CA GLU A 47 -0.19 -4.39 19.94
C GLU A 47 -0.51 -5.89 19.86
N ARG A 48 -1.42 -6.28 18.97
CA ARG A 48 -1.78 -7.70 18.74
C ARG A 48 -0.58 -8.50 18.26
N LEU A 49 0.18 -7.98 17.31
CA LEU A 49 1.39 -8.64 16.79
C LEU A 49 2.45 -8.79 17.88
N GLN A 50 2.72 -7.73 18.65
CA GLN A 50 3.67 -7.78 19.76
C GLN A 50 3.25 -8.82 20.81
N GLY A 51 1.97 -8.94 21.12
CA GLY A 51 1.46 -9.94 22.07
C GLY A 51 1.76 -11.38 21.67
N GLN A 52 1.83 -11.67 20.36
CA GLN A 52 1.93 -13.03 19.81
C GLN A 52 3.34 -13.38 19.27
N TYR A 53 4.07 -12.39 18.78
CA TYR A 53 5.31 -12.58 18.04
C TYR A 53 6.47 -11.78 18.63
N GLY A 54 7.69 -12.29 18.44
CA GLY A 54 8.90 -11.50 18.61
C GLY A 54 9.09 -10.67 17.34
N THR A 55 8.58 -9.44 17.33
CA THR A 55 8.72 -8.51 16.21
C THR A 55 9.17 -7.15 16.69
N GLU A 56 10.03 -6.52 15.92
CA GLU A 56 10.33 -5.10 16.02
C GLU A 56 9.20 -4.30 15.35
N ILE A 57 8.87 -3.14 15.92
CA ILE A 57 7.89 -2.20 15.38
C ILE A 57 8.60 -0.88 15.15
N GLY A 58 8.65 -0.42 13.90
CA GLY A 58 9.47 0.72 13.46
C GLY A 58 10.96 0.61 13.84
N SER A 59 11.81 1.62 13.66
CA SER A 59 12.15 2.23 12.38
C SER A 59 13.35 1.50 11.76
N SER A 60 13.16 0.81 10.64
CA SER A 60 14.27 0.36 9.79
C SER A 60 14.83 1.50 8.94
N ALA A 61 15.95 1.26 8.22
CA ALA A 61 16.51 2.21 7.26
C ALA A 61 15.53 2.70 6.17
N LEU A 62 14.44 1.95 5.94
CA LEU A 62 13.38 2.30 4.98
C LEU A 62 12.16 3.00 5.61
N GLY A 63 12.05 3.02 6.94
CA GLY A 63 10.95 3.69 7.66
C GLY A 63 9.60 2.96 7.55
N VAL A 64 9.61 1.63 7.49
CA VAL A 64 8.40 0.78 7.44
C VAL A 64 7.97 0.28 8.84
N ASP A 65 6.67 0.06 9.03
CA ASP A 65 6.09 -0.32 10.32
C ASP A 65 6.55 -1.69 10.84
N LEU A 66 6.70 -2.68 9.95
CA LEU A 66 7.09 -4.06 10.28
C LEU A 66 8.36 -4.47 9.53
N PRO A 67 9.56 -4.08 10.04
CA PRO A 67 10.84 -4.37 9.40
C PRO A 67 11.10 -5.87 9.15
N SER A 68 10.69 -6.73 10.09
CA SER A 68 10.94 -8.18 10.05
C SER A 68 10.34 -8.89 8.83
N VAL A 69 9.35 -8.27 8.20
CA VAL A 69 8.64 -8.80 7.02
C VAL A 69 8.56 -7.77 5.89
N GLU A 70 9.38 -6.72 5.95
CA GLU A 70 9.44 -5.62 4.99
C GLU A 70 8.03 -5.09 4.65
N THR A 71 7.16 -4.90 5.65
CA THR A 71 5.75 -4.55 5.42
C THR A 71 5.37 -3.25 6.11
N ASP A 72 4.69 -2.39 5.39
CA ASP A 72 4.14 -1.13 5.87
C ASP A 72 2.62 -1.29 6.01
N ILE A 73 2.06 -0.84 7.13
CA ILE A 73 0.63 -0.93 7.38
C ILE A 73 -0.04 0.31 6.78
N LYS A 74 -1.13 0.09 6.07
CA LYS A 74 -1.93 1.17 5.48
C LYS A 74 -3.36 1.02 5.90
N VAL A 75 -3.87 2.02 6.60
CA VAL A 75 -5.25 2.08 7.05
C VAL A 75 -5.95 3.26 6.39
N THR A 76 -7.11 3.02 5.80
CA THR A 76 -7.88 4.07 5.12
C THR A 76 -9.38 3.81 5.19
N SER A 77 -10.18 4.86 5.01
CA SER A 77 -11.64 4.73 4.97
C SER A 77 -12.09 4.33 3.56
N ILE A 78 -13.15 3.52 3.47
CA ILE A 78 -13.80 3.21 2.18
C ILE A 78 -14.35 4.46 1.48
N ARG A 79 -14.67 5.52 2.24
CA ARG A 79 -15.16 6.80 1.69
C ARG A 79 -14.09 7.53 0.88
N GLN A 80 -12.81 7.29 1.20
CA GLN A 80 -11.68 7.89 0.50
C GLN A 80 -10.45 6.98 0.62
N PRO A 81 -10.38 5.88 -0.15
CA PRO A 81 -9.40 4.80 0.04
C PRO A 81 -8.02 5.20 -0.50
N GLN A 82 -7.38 6.12 0.21
CA GLN A 82 -6.04 6.61 -0.07
C GLN A 82 -5.25 6.86 1.21
N SER A 83 -3.93 6.96 1.07
CA SER A 83 -3.04 7.42 2.12
C SER A 83 -1.88 8.20 1.53
N SER A 84 -1.28 9.09 2.32
CA SER A 84 0.00 9.69 1.97
C SER A 84 1.11 8.63 1.91
N CYS A 85 2.09 8.85 1.04
CA CYS A 85 3.31 8.05 1.00
C CYS A 85 4.49 8.99 0.68
N PRO A 86 5.61 8.91 1.43
CA PRO A 86 6.80 9.69 1.12
C PRO A 86 7.49 9.09 -0.11
N PHE A 87 6.98 9.41 -1.29
CA PHE A 87 7.56 9.00 -2.57
C PHE A 87 8.82 9.80 -2.85
N ARG A 88 9.88 9.12 -3.24
CA ARG A 88 11.24 9.68 -3.32
C ARG A 88 11.73 9.88 -4.76
N SER A 89 11.21 9.15 -5.74
CA SER A 89 11.66 9.26 -7.14
C SER A 89 10.66 8.73 -8.17
N ALA A 90 10.80 9.14 -9.44
CA ALA A 90 10.06 8.57 -10.57
C ALA A 90 10.25 7.05 -10.68
N ARG A 91 11.44 6.55 -10.31
CA ARG A 91 11.75 5.11 -10.33
C ARG A 91 10.77 4.30 -9.48
N GLN A 92 10.34 4.80 -8.31
CA GLN A 92 9.37 4.09 -7.47
C GLN A 92 7.99 3.98 -8.15
N LYS A 93 7.66 4.91 -9.07
CA LYS A 93 6.39 4.86 -9.82
C LYS A 93 6.38 3.71 -10.82
N VAL A 94 7.55 3.35 -11.33
CA VAL A 94 7.75 2.26 -12.28
C VAL A 94 8.00 0.93 -11.58
N TYR A 95 8.88 0.89 -10.57
CA TYR A 95 9.33 -0.35 -9.94
C TYR A 95 8.76 -0.64 -8.55
N GLY A 96 7.96 0.28 -8.00
CA GLY A 96 7.31 0.13 -6.71
C GLY A 96 8.13 0.70 -5.55
N LEU A 97 7.59 0.52 -4.35
CA LEU A 97 8.06 1.16 -3.12
C LEU A 97 9.31 0.48 -2.53
N GLY A 98 9.54 -0.79 -2.88
CA GLY A 98 10.63 -1.62 -2.34
C GLY A 98 10.26 -2.41 -1.08
N TYR A 99 9.02 -2.30 -0.62
CA TYR A 99 8.46 -3.00 0.54
C TYR A 99 6.99 -3.36 0.29
N ASN A 100 6.47 -4.30 1.08
CA ASN A 100 5.10 -4.81 1.00
C ASN A 100 4.12 -3.86 1.69
N LEU A 101 2.84 -3.91 1.31
CA LEU A 101 1.79 -3.18 2.01
C LEU A 101 0.78 -4.16 2.63
N LEU A 102 0.41 -3.92 3.88
CA LEU A 102 -0.78 -4.53 4.49
C LEU A 102 -1.88 -3.49 4.58
N LEU A 103 -2.87 -3.59 3.69
CA LEU A 103 -3.96 -2.64 3.57
C LEU A 103 -5.16 -3.07 4.41
N PHE A 104 -5.67 -2.15 5.23
CA PHE A 104 -6.95 -2.21 5.91
C PHE A 104 -7.86 -1.09 5.43
N VAL A 105 -9.03 -1.45 4.90
CA VAL A 105 -10.06 -0.49 4.49
C VAL A 105 -11.28 -0.66 5.38
N TYR A 106 -11.58 0.37 6.16
CA TYR A 106 -12.70 0.36 7.10
C TYR A 106 -13.87 1.23 6.63
N ASP A 107 -15.07 0.82 7.02
CA ASP A 107 -16.22 1.71 7.15
C ASP A 107 -16.48 1.98 8.63
N LYS A 108 -16.92 3.20 8.95
CA LYS A 108 -17.15 3.67 10.32
C LYS A 108 -18.58 4.13 10.47
N ASP A 109 -19.25 3.60 11.48
CA ASP A 109 -20.60 3.99 11.89
C ASP A 109 -20.63 4.37 13.37
N ASP A 110 -21.31 5.46 13.71
CA ASP A 110 -21.36 5.98 15.08
C ASP A 110 -22.74 5.74 15.72
N SER A 111 -22.78 4.95 16.80
CA SER A 111 -23.98 4.79 17.63
C SER A 111 -24.10 5.95 18.61
N ARG A 112 -25.07 6.83 18.39
CA ARG A 112 -25.40 7.92 19.34
C ARG A 112 -25.93 7.39 20.67
N ARG A 113 -26.62 6.25 20.65
CA ARG A 113 -27.22 5.63 21.84
C ARG A 113 -26.12 5.15 22.80
N ASP A 114 -25.13 4.46 22.26
CA ASP A 114 -24.08 3.82 23.06
C ASP A 114 -22.83 4.69 23.17
N ARG A 115 -22.78 5.80 22.43
CA ARG A 115 -21.63 6.71 22.29
C ARG A 115 -20.35 5.98 21.89
N THR A 116 -20.48 5.09 20.89
CA THR A 116 -19.39 4.28 20.36
C THR A 116 -19.31 4.36 18.86
N ALA A 117 -18.11 4.24 18.30
CA ALA A 117 -17.91 3.98 16.88
C ALA A 117 -17.72 2.49 16.62
N LYS A 118 -18.42 1.96 15.62
CA LYS A 118 -18.19 0.63 15.06
C LYS A 118 -17.34 0.76 13.80
N LEU A 119 -16.24 0.02 13.74
CA LEU A 119 -15.43 -0.12 12.54
C LEU A 119 -15.70 -1.49 11.90
N THR A 120 -15.99 -1.50 10.62
CA THR A 120 -16.14 -2.73 9.82
C THR A 120 -15.08 -2.74 8.74
N PHE A 121 -14.22 -3.75 8.70
CA PHE A 121 -13.25 -3.88 7.62
C PHE A 121 -13.94 -4.44 6.38
N VAL A 122 -14.14 -3.59 5.38
CA VAL A 122 -14.86 -3.92 4.14
C VAL A 122 -13.95 -4.44 3.04
N SER A 123 -12.64 -4.22 3.17
CA SER A 123 -11.61 -4.81 2.30
C SER A 123 -10.30 -4.86 3.06
N SER A 124 -9.54 -5.93 2.89
CA SER A 124 -8.15 -5.99 3.34
C SER A 124 -7.32 -6.82 2.37
N ALA A 125 -6.06 -6.44 2.19
CA ALA A 125 -5.15 -7.14 1.28
C ALA A 125 -3.71 -7.02 1.74
N PHE A 126 -2.94 -8.09 1.51
CA PHE A 126 -1.50 -8.04 1.49
C PHE A 126 -1.03 -7.83 0.04
N ILE A 127 -0.16 -6.85 -0.17
CA ILE A 127 0.35 -6.45 -1.49
C ILE A 127 1.87 -6.63 -1.44
N ASP A 128 2.39 -7.57 -2.21
CA ASP A 128 3.82 -7.78 -2.36
C ASP A 128 4.48 -6.53 -2.97
N LYS A 129 5.72 -6.27 -2.57
CA LYS A 129 6.53 -5.15 -3.06
C LYS A 129 6.58 -5.07 -4.57
N SER A 130 6.55 -6.22 -5.27
CA SER A 130 6.53 -6.28 -6.74
C SER A 130 5.26 -5.68 -7.36
N ARG A 131 4.18 -5.47 -6.60
CA ARG A 131 2.90 -4.93 -7.09
C ARG A 131 2.61 -3.50 -6.64
N THR A 132 3.56 -2.86 -5.97
CA THR A 132 3.39 -1.51 -5.38
C THR A 132 3.69 -0.36 -6.35
N SER A 133 4.01 -0.64 -7.62
CA SER A 133 4.15 0.38 -8.66
C SER A 133 2.81 0.92 -9.16
N ASP A 134 2.85 2.03 -9.91
CA ASP A 134 1.65 2.62 -10.50
C ASP A 134 1.15 1.78 -11.68
N TYR A 135 -0.12 1.40 -11.63
CA TYR A 135 -0.76 0.58 -12.64
C TYR A 135 -0.74 1.25 -14.02
N GLN A 136 -1.08 2.53 -14.12
CA GLN A 136 -1.22 3.20 -15.41
C GLN A 136 0.13 3.49 -16.06
N THR A 137 1.16 3.80 -15.26
CA THR A 137 2.53 3.98 -15.73
C THR A 137 3.11 2.65 -16.19
N THR A 138 3.05 1.61 -15.37
CA THR A 138 3.61 0.29 -15.74
C THR A 138 2.86 -0.34 -16.92
N ARG A 139 1.53 -0.20 -16.99
CA ARG A 139 0.76 -0.65 -18.16
C ARG A 139 1.18 0.05 -19.44
N GLY A 140 1.31 1.39 -19.42
CA GLY A 140 1.73 2.14 -20.61
C GLY A 140 3.14 1.76 -21.09
N ILE A 141 4.09 1.60 -20.16
CA ILE A 141 5.44 1.12 -20.46
C ILE A 141 5.39 -0.27 -21.12
N LEU A 142 4.65 -1.21 -20.52
CA LEU A 142 4.53 -2.58 -21.04
C LEU A 142 3.89 -2.60 -22.43
N GLU A 143 2.89 -1.74 -22.68
CA GLU A 143 2.26 -1.59 -24.00
C GLU A 143 3.24 -1.06 -25.05
N ILE A 144 4.07 -0.07 -24.72
CA ILE A 144 5.11 0.46 -25.63
C ILE A 144 6.11 -0.65 -25.98
N LEU A 145 6.63 -1.35 -24.98
CA LEU A 145 7.59 -2.44 -25.19
C LEU A 145 6.98 -3.60 -26.00
N SER A 146 5.69 -3.90 -25.80
CA SER A 146 4.98 -4.95 -26.57
C SER A 146 4.84 -4.63 -28.06
N ARG A 147 4.99 -3.36 -28.44
CA ARG A 147 4.92 -2.87 -29.83
C ARG A 147 6.31 -2.58 -30.40
N ASN A 148 7.36 -3.13 -29.79
CA ASN A 148 8.76 -2.89 -30.13
C ASN A 148 9.17 -1.41 -30.01
N GLY A 149 8.54 -0.66 -29.10
CA GLY A 149 8.96 0.70 -28.80
C GLY A 149 10.37 0.73 -28.23
N ASN A 150 11.11 1.79 -28.57
CA ASN A 150 12.52 1.95 -28.24
C ASN A 150 12.71 2.87 -27.03
N HIS A 151 13.97 3.21 -26.75
CA HIS A 151 14.33 4.12 -25.65
C HIS A 151 13.65 5.48 -25.76
N ASP A 152 13.67 6.10 -26.95
CA ASP A 152 13.07 7.42 -27.19
C ASP A 152 11.55 7.41 -26.93
N ASP A 153 10.86 6.33 -27.31
CA ASP A 153 9.42 6.15 -27.04
C ASP A 153 9.12 6.13 -25.53
N ILE A 154 10.00 5.48 -24.75
CA ILE A 154 9.88 5.45 -23.28
C ILE A 154 10.17 6.83 -22.70
N VAL A 155 11.23 7.53 -23.14
CA VAL A 155 11.54 8.89 -22.68
C VAL A 155 10.38 9.85 -22.96
N ALA A 156 9.80 9.79 -24.16
CA ALA A 156 8.62 10.57 -24.53
C ALA A 156 7.44 10.27 -23.60
N PHE A 157 7.15 8.99 -23.35
CA PHE A 157 6.08 8.58 -22.44
C PHE A 157 6.31 9.08 -20.99
N LEU A 158 7.52 8.96 -20.45
CA LEU A 158 7.85 9.41 -19.09
C LEU A 158 7.67 10.94 -18.97
N THR A 159 8.06 11.67 -20.01
CA THR A 159 7.93 13.13 -20.12
C THR A 159 6.47 13.54 -20.20
N ASP A 160 5.67 12.92 -21.07
CA ASP A 160 4.24 13.20 -21.23
C ASP A 160 3.44 12.90 -19.96
N ARG A 161 3.84 11.85 -19.22
CA ARG A 161 3.25 11.51 -17.92
C ARG A 161 3.67 12.45 -16.79
N ASN A 162 4.55 13.42 -17.06
CA ASN A 162 5.04 14.42 -16.12
C ASN A 162 5.46 13.78 -14.78
N LEU A 163 6.31 12.76 -14.86
CA LEU A 163 6.89 12.12 -13.69
C LEU A 163 7.81 13.10 -12.94
N PRO A 164 8.16 12.84 -11.68
CA PRO A 164 9.10 13.70 -10.96
C PRO A 164 10.52 13.40 -11.46
N GLY A 165 11.09 14.31 -12.23
CA GLY A 165 12.44 14.17 -12.75
C GLY A 165 12.72 15.20 -13.84
N ASP A 166 13.98 15.25 -14.25
CA ASP A 166 14.42 15.97 -15.43
C ASP A 166 14.76 14.97 -16.54
N GLU A 167 15.24 15.51 -17.66
CA GLU A 167 15.67 14.73 -18.81
C GLU A 167 16.73 13.67 -18.44
N ILE A 168 17.66 13.98 -17.53
CA ILE A 168 18.70 13.03 -17.08
C ILE A 168 18.06 11.84 -16.36
N VAL A 169 17.13 12.11 -15.44
CA VAL A 169 16.38 11.07 -14.71
C VAL A 169 15.58 10.21 -15.68
N TYR A 170 14.93 10.80 -16.68
CA TYR A 170 14.14 10.04 -17.65
C TYR A 170 14.98 9.17 -18.57
N ASN A 171 16.12 9.67 -19.06
CA ASN A 171 17.03 8.89 -19.89
C ASN A 171 17.56 7.66 -19.12
N ALA A 172 18.02 7.86 -17.88
CA ALA A 172 18.51 6.76 -17.05
C ALA A 172 17.41 5.75 -16.71
N LEU A 173 16.18 6.23 -16.45
CA LEU A 173 15.04 5.36 -16.18
C LEU A 173 14.59 4.59 -17.43
N ALA A 174 14.66 5.21 -18.61
CA ALA A 174 14.35 4.56 -19.89
C ALA A 174 15.36 3.45 -20.21
N ASP A 175 16.65 3.68 -19.99
CA ASP A 175 17.69 2.65 -20.09
C ASP A 175 17.37 1.45 -19.20
N GLU A 176 17.01 1.71 -17.93
CA GLU A 176 16.64 0.66 -16.98
C GLU A 176 15.40 -0.11 -17.44
N ILE A 177 14.35 0.59 -17.91
CA ILE A 177 13.10 -0.01 -18.39
C ILE A 177 13.33 -0.93 -19.59
N VAL A 178 14.15 -0.52 -20.56
CA VAL A 178 14.44 -1.34 -21.75
C VAL A 178 15.20 -2.61 -21.36
N GLN A 179 16.16 -2.50 -20.42
CA GLN A 179 16.95 -3.63 -19.96
C GLN A 179 16.17 -4.56 -19.03
N THR A 180 15.34 -3.99 -18.16
CA THR A 180 14.58 -4.69 -17.11
C THR A 180 13.13 -4.20 -17.10
N PRO A 181 12.27 -4.70 -18.01
CA PRO A 181 10.88 -4.29 -18.05
C PRO A 181 10.17 -4.44 -16.70
N PRO A 182 9.36 -3.45 -16.26
CA PRO A 182 8.68 -3.52 -14.99
C PRO A 182 7.56 -4.55 -15.02
N VAL A 183 7.20 -5.08 -13.84
CA VAL A 183 5.95 -5.85 -13.69
C VAL A 183 4.77 -4.90 -13.51
N LEU A 184 3.58 -5.33 -13.92
CA LEU A 184 2.35 -4.56 -13.76
C LEU A 184 2.08 -4.28 -12.27
N GLY A 185 2.09 -2.99 -11.91
CA GLY A 185 1.71 -2.49 -10.60
C GLY A 185 0.21 -2.45 -10.40
N TYR A 186 -0.26 -2.34 -9.16
CA TYR A 186 -1.70 -2.33 -8.84
C TYR A 186 -2.13 -1.14 -7.98
N LEU A 187 -1.21 -0.23 -7.66
CA LEU A 187 -1.56 1.03 -7.01
C LEU A 187 -1.85 2.11 -8.06
N THR A 188 -2.60 3.14 -7.66
CA THR A 188 -2.63 4.40 -8.39
C THR A 188 -1.87 5.42 -7.55
N ILE A 189 -0.89 6.09 -8.15
CA ILE A 189 0.07 6.94 -7.46
C ILE A 189 -0.07 8.35 -8.02
N SER A 190 -0.50 9.33 -7.21
CA SER A 190 -0.76 10.69 -7.70
C SER A 190 0.52 11.49 -7.94
N ASN A 191 0.65 12.18 -9.08
CA ASN A 191 1.70 13.17 -9.31
C ASN A 191 1.34 14.48 -8.57
N ALA A 192 1.68 14.56 -7.28
CA ALA A 192 1.46 15.76 -6.45
C ALA A 192 2.68 16.01 -5.57
N LEU A 193 2.85 17.24 -5.08
CA LEU A 193 3.92 17.62 -4.14
C LEU A 193 3.99 16.69 -2.91
N GLN A 194 2.85 16.15 -2.49
CA GLN A 194 2.74 15.06 -1.52
C GLN A 194 2.00 13.89 -2.17
N TRP A 195 2.78 12.92 -2.64
CA TRP A 195 2.29 11.72 -3.31
C TRP A 195 1.31 10.94 -2.43
N ARG A 196 0.25 10.43 -3.06
CA ARG A 196 -0.76 9.60 -2.43
C ARG A 196 -0.89 8.28 -3.17
N LEU A 197 -0.98 7.21 -2.39
CA LEU A 197 -1.36 5.89 -2.88
C LEU A 197 -2.88 5.81 -2.81
N GLN A 198 -3.51 5.45 -3.92
CA GLN A 198 -4.93 5.17 -4.00
C GLN A 198 -5.14 3.68 -4.23
N TYR A 199 -6.06 3.11 -3.46
CA TYR A 199 -6.24 1.66 -3.35
C TYR A 199 -7.46 1.13 -4.09
N SER A 200 -8.20 1.96 -4.83
CA SER A 200 -9.45 1.57 -5.48
C SER A 200 -9.31 0.32 -6.37
N ARG A 201 -8.14 0.13 -7.01
CA ARG A 201 -7.83 -1.09 -7.78
C ARG A 201 -7.75 -2.34 -6.91
N ILE A 202 -7.15 -2.25 -5.74
CA ILE A 202 -7.03 -3.34 -4.76
C ILE A 202 -8.38 -3.63 -4.09
N VAL A 203 -9.13 -2.58 -3.76
CA VAL A 203 -10.45 -2.69 -3.14
C VAL A 203 -11.41 -3.42 -4.08
N ASN A 204 -11.43 -3.04 -5.36
CA ASN A 204 -12.32 -3.60 -6.37
C ASN A 204 -11.74 -4.83 -7.10
N LEU A 205 -10.60 -5.36 -6.65
CA LEU A 205 -9.97 -6.52 -7.28
C LEU A 205 -10.79 -7.79 -7.02
N THR A 206 -11.30 -8.38 -8.09
CA THR A 206 -12.07 -9.65 -8.05
C THR A 206 -11.24 -10.85 -8.53
N GLU A 207 -10.22 -10.60 -9.36
CA GLU A 207 -9.36 -11.62 -9.94
C GLU A 207 -8.18 -11.96 -9.03
N ALA A 208 -7.76 -13.22 -9.04
CA ALA A 208 -6.55 -13.65 -8.34
C ALA A 208 -5.31 -13.13 -9.09
N VAL A 209 -4.49 -12.34 -8.40
CA VAL A 209 -3.26 -11.76 -8.95
C VAL A 209 -2.08 -12.22 -8.11
N SER A 210 -1.08 -12.83 -8.75
CA SER A 210 0.15 -13.22 -8.06
C SER A 210 0.83 -12.00 -7.42
N GLY A 211 1.09 -12.08 -6.12
CA GLY A 211 1.63 -10.99 -5.30
C GLY A 211 0.56 -10.10 -4.65
N ILE A 212 -0.73 -10.42 -4.78
CA ILE A 212 -1.80 -9.75 -4.05
C ILE A 212 -2.68 -10.81 -3.40
N GLU A 213 -2.69 -10.85 -2.07
CA GLU A 213 -3.53 -11.75 -1.28
C GLU A 213 -4.67 -10.96 -0.65
N LYS A 214 -5.89 -11.16 -1.16
CA LYS A 214 -7.11 -10.59 -0.58
C LYS A 214 -7.46 -11.33 0.72
N ILE A 215 -7.64 -10.55 1.77
CA ILE A 215 -7.90 -11.02 3.14
C ILE A 215 -9.39 -10.94 3.46
N VAL A 216 -10.01 -9.82 3.06
CA VAL A 216 -11.45 -9.52 3.11
C VAL A 216 -11.88 -8.94 1.77
#